data_AF-A0A4P9XWB3-F1
#
_entry.id   AF-A0A4P9XWB3-F1
#
_cell.length_a   1.000
_cell.length_b   1.000
_cell.length_c   1.000
_cell.angle_alpha   90.00
_cell.angle_beta   90.00
_cell.angle_gamma   90.00
#
_symmetry.space_group_name_H-M   'P 1'
#
loop_
_entity.id
_entity.type
_entity.pdbx_description
1 polymer ?
#
loop_
_entity_poly.entity_id
_entity_poly.type
_entity_poly.pdbx_seq_one_letter_code
_entity_poly.pdbx_strand_id
1 'polypeptide(L)' 'ESILRAVPKKKTSHSKKRMRASNKGLKNREDIVACPGCGRQKLMAHVCRHCLRDIR' A
#
# COMPACT_ATOMS: atom_id res chain seq x y z
N GLU A 1 -27.81 27.78 8.79
CA GLU A 1 -26.64 27.13 9.43
C GLU A 1 -25.60 26.52 8.45
N SER A 2 -25.78 26.59 7.12
CA SER A 2 -24.82 26.02 6.14
C SER A 2 -23.53 26.85 5.94
N ILE A 3 -23.58 28.16 6.23
CA ILE A 3 -22.44 29.10 6.06
C ILE A 3 -21.33 28.88 7.09
N LEU A 4 -21.65 28.35 8.28
CA LEU A 4 -20.68 28.11 9.36
C LEU A 4 -19.89 26.80 9.19
N ARG A 5 -20.19 26.00 8.15
CA ARG A 5 -19.48 24.74 7.87
C ARG A 5 -18.38 24.98 6.84
N ALA A 6 -17.17 24.52 7.15
CA ALA A 6 -16.07 24.53 6.18
C ALA A 6 -16.42 23.58 5.02
N VAL A 7 -16.73 24.15 3.86
CA VAL A 7 -17.05 23.40 2.64
C VAL A 7 -16.15 23.83 1.49
N PRO A 8 -15.78 22.91 0.58
CA PRO A 8 -15.06 23.27 -0.63
C PRO A 8 -15.92 24.20 -1.49
N LYS A 9 -15.47 25.44 -1.67
CA LYS A 9 -16.22 26.46 -2.43
C LYS A 9 -16.36 26.12 -3.91
N LYS A 10 -15.42 25.37 -4.48
CA LYS A 10 -15.35 25.02 -5.91
C LYS A 10 -14.78 23.61 -6.11
N LYS A 11 -15.18 22.96 -7.21
CA LYS A 11 -14.64 21.67 -7.66
C LYS A 11 -13.17 21.81 -8.04
N THR A 12 -12.34 20.84 -7.67
CA THR A 12 -10.94 20.78 -8.09
C THR A 12 -10.83 20.47 -9.59
N SER A 13 -9.95 21.15 -10.32
CA SER A 13 -9.66 20.84 -11.72
C SER A 13 -8.93 19.50 -11.87
N HIS A 14 -9.03 18.90 -13.06
CA HIS A 14 -8.39 17.62 -13.36
C HIS A 14 -6.86 17.68 -13.18
N SER A 15 -6.20 18.75 -13.63
CA SER A 15 -4.76 18.95 -13.44
C SER A 15 -4.36 19.02 -11.96
N LYS A 16 -5.08 19.81 -11.15
CA LYS A 16 -4.84 19.92 -9.70
C LYS A 16 -5.03 18.60 -8.96
N LYS A 17 -6.00 17.77 -9.39
CA LYS A 17 -6.18 16.42 -8.86
C LYS A 17 -5.01 15.51 -9.23
N ARG A 18 -4.56 15.53 -10.48
CA ARG A 18 -3.47 14.69 -11.00
C ARG A 18 -2.13 15.02 -10.35
N MET A 19 -1.76 16.30 -10.24
CA MET A 19 -0.53 16.73 -9.57
C MET A 19 -0.50 16.32 -8.09
N ARG A 20 -1.65 16.30 -7.40
CA ARG A 20 -1.71 15.83 -6.01
C ARG A 20 -1.55 14.31 -5.88
N ALA A 21 -1.91 13.56 -6.93
CA ALA A 21 -1.85 12.11 -6.95
C ALA A 21 -0.50 11.56 -7.44
N SER A 22 0.32 12.36 -8.13
CA SER A 22 1.59 11.91 -8.73
C SER A 22 2.56 11.32 -7.71
N ASN A 23 2.57 11.86 -6.50
CA ASN A 23 3.54 11.45 -5.46
C ASN A 23 3.08 10.20 -4.70
N LYS A 24 1.99 9.54 -5.10
CA LYS A 24 1.40 8.38 -4.43
C LYS A 24 1.67 7.05 -5.14
N GLY A 25 2.73 6.98 -5.95
CA GLY A 25 3.15 5.75 -6.62
C GLY A 25 3.52 4.65 -5.61
N LEU A 26 3.17 3.40 -5.92
CA LEU A 26 3.58 2.25 -5.12
C LEU A 26 5.09 2.05 -5.25
N LYS A 27 5.79 1.98 -4.12
CA LYS A 27 7.22 1.68 -4.10
C LYS A 27 7.43 0.19 -4.36
N ASN A 28 8.43 -0.13 -5.18
CA ASN A 28 8.85 -1.51 -5.39
C ASN A 28 9.37 -2.09 -4.07
N ARG A 29 9.03 -3.36 -3.84
CA ARG A 29 9.46 -4.11 -2.66
C ARG A 29 10.67 -4.96 -3.04
N GLU A 30 11.78 -4.72 -2.38
CA GLU A 30 13.02 -5.50 -2.50
C GLU A 30 13.15 -6.54 -1.38
N ASP A 31 12.18 -6.56 -0.45
CA ASP A 31 12.16 -7.39 0.75
C ASP A 31 11.51 -8.76 0.55
N ILE A 32 11.54 -9.30 -0.67
CA ILE A 32 10.98 -10.61 -1.01
C ILE A 32 12.13 -11.60 -1.15
N VAL A 33 12.18 -12.60 -0.26
CA VAL A 33 13.23 -13.63 -0.21
C VAL A 33 12.62 -15.03 -0.28
N ALA A 34 13.40 -16.01 -0.72
CA ALA A 34 12.99 -17.41 -0.71
C ALA A 34 12.94 -17.96 0.74
N CYS A 35 11.94 -18.78 1.04
CA CYS A 35 11.85 -19.49 2.32
C CYS A 35 12.84 -20.67 2.35
N PRO A 36 13.62 -20.86 3.43
CA PRO A 36 14.56 -21.97 3.54
C PRO A 36 13.88 -23.36 3.68
N GLY A 37 12.61 -23.41 4.11
CA GLY A 37 11.89 -24.67 4.28
C GLY A 37 11.18 -25.13 2.99
N CYS A 38 10.36 -24.26 2.39
CA CYS A 38 9.50 -24.63 1.26
C CYS A 38 9.90 -23.99 -0.08
N GLY A 39 10.95 -23.16 -0.12
CA GLY A 39 11.40 -22.45 -1.32
C GLY A 39 10.48 -21.32 -1.81
N ARG A 40 9.27 -21.16 -1.25
CA ARG A 40 8.33 -20.12 -1.65
C ARG A 40 8.78 -18.73 -1.23
N GLN A 41 8.35 -17.72 -1.97
CA GLN A 41 8.61 -16.32 -1.63
C GLN A 41 7.94 -15.94 -0.30
N LYS A 42 8.71 -15.28 0.56
CA LYS A 42 8.27 -14.71 1.83
C LYS A 42 8.87 -13.32 2.00
N LEU A 43 8.30 -12.54 2.91
CA LEU A 43 8.90 -11.27 3.30
C LEU A 43 10.16 -11.50 4.16
N MET A 44 11.15 -10.63 4.02
CA MET A 44 12.33 -10.59 4.89
C MET A 44 11.91 -10.41 6.36
N ALA A 45 12.60 -11.08 7.29
CA ALA A 45 12.28 -11.10 8.72
C ALA A 45 10.88 -11.62 9.13
N HIS A 46 10.06 -12.11 8.19
CA HIS A 46 8.77 -12.75 8.49
C HIS A 46 8.84 -14.28 8.40
N VAL A 47 8.03 -14.96 9.21
CA VAL A 47 7.79 -16.41 9.12
C VAL A 47 7.01 -16.72 7.85
N CYS A 48 7.33 -17.82 7.18
CA CYS A 48 6.61 -18.25 6.00
C CYS A 48 5.19 -18.69 6.36
N ARG A 49 4.18 -18.06 5.74
CA ARG A 49 2.77 -18.39 5.95
C ARG A 49 2.42 -19.82 5.56
N HIS A 50 3.12 -20.38 4.56
CA HIS A 50 2.89 -21.74 4.10
C HIS A 50 3.43 -22.76 5.09
N CYS A 51 4.71 -22.68 5.46
CA CYS A 51 5.29 -23.57 6.46
C CYS A 51 4.54 -23.50 7.80
N LEU A 52 4.12 -22.30 8.22
CA LEU A 52 3.33 -22.16 9.44
C LEU A 52 1.97 -22.85 9.35
N ARG A 53 1.34 -22.87 8.17
CA ARG A 53 0.05 -23.53 7.96
C ARG A 53 0.19 -25.06 7.92
N ASP A 54 1.30 -25.58 7.41
CA ASP A 54 1.52 -27.02 7.31
C ASP A 54 1.93 -27.62 8.67
N ILE A 55 2.57 -26.84 9.54
CA ILE A 55 2.99 -27.27 10.90
C ILE A 55 1.83 -27.23 11.91
N ARG A 56 0.83 -26.37 11.68
CA ARG A 56 -0.32 -26.18 12.58
C ARG A 56 -1.45 -27.14 12.24
#